data_AF-A0A397BLC8-F1
#
_entry.id   AF-A0A397BLC8-F1
#
_cell.length_a   1.000
_cell.length_b   1.000
_cell.length_c   1.000
_cell.angle_alpha   90.00
_cell.angle_beta   90.00
_cell.angle_gamma   90.00
#
_symmetry.space_group_name_H-M   'P 1'
#
loop_
_entity.id
_entity.type
_entity.pdbx_description
1 polymer ?
#
loop_
_entity_poly.entity_id
_entity_poly.type
_entity_poly.pdbx_seq_one_letter_code
_entity_poly.pdbx_strand_id
1 'polypeptide(L)'
;MEVLRSAILSEIQALVHVFRQDYVKLKSTQLQGLASLRVHVYQWTDLADFESQTVLRPFLDIVRNENTTGPLTRTAMESVCTILQAYESSTTPTSGLSMQYALSDVVDAVTQCRFQETDPESDQYVLLMVVRVLDMVMQCRDATRQLHAGTMWHVVES
;
A
#
# COMPACT_ATOMS: atom_id res chain seq x y z
N MET A 1 5.06 -8.70 -15.55
CA MET A 1 3.70 -8.14 -15.75
C MET A 1 2.64 -9.04 -15.12
N GLU A 2 2.49 -10.29 -15.56
CA GLU A 2 1.43 -11.18 -15.05
C GLU A 2 1.52 -11.39 -13.53
N VAL A 3 2.73 -11.53 -12.98
CA VAL A 3 2.98 -11.63 -11.53
C VAL A 3 2.52 -10.37 -10.79
N LEU A 4 2.89 -9.18 -11.29
CA LEU A 4 2.49 -7.90 -10.70
C LEU A 4 0.98 -7.70 -10.75
N ARG A 5 0.37 -8.00 -11.90
CA ARG A 5 -1.07 -7.92 -12.12
C ARG A 5 -1.83 -8.87 -11.20
N SER A 6 -1.41 -10.13 -11.10
CA SER A 6 -2.08 -11.14 -10.27
C SER A 6 -1.94 -10.82 -8.79
N ALA A 7 -0.77 -10.34 -8.34
CA ALA A 7 -0.54 -9.87 -6.98
C ALA A 7 -1.50 -8.73 -6.63
N ILE A 8 -1.55 -7.66 -7.43
CA ILE A 8 -2.43 -6.52 -7.16
C ILE A 8 -3.91 -6.92 -7.12
N LEU A 9 -4.36 -7.77 -8.06
CA LEU A 9 -5.75 -8.25 -8.06
C LEU A 9 -6.07 -9.11 -6.84
N SER A 10 -5.11 -9.93 -6.38
CA SER A 10 -5.23 -10.72 -5.15
C SER A 10 -5.36 -9.82 -3.92
N GLU A 11 -4.53 -8.79 -3.82
CA GLU A 11 -4.56 -7.84 -2.70
C GLU A 11 -5.85 -7.00 -2.66
N ILE A 12 -6.35 -6.56 -3.81
CA ILE A 12 -7.68 -5.93 -3.90
C ILE A 12 -8.76 -6.88 -3.38
N GLN A 13 -8.70 -8.16 -3.77
CA GLN A 13 -9.69 -9.16 -3.36
C GLN A 13 -9.61 -9.45 -1.86
N ALA A 14 -8.41 -9.52 -1.28
CA ALA A 14 -8.19 -9.68 0.15
C ALA A 14 -8.84 -8.53 0.95
N LEU A 15 -8.62 -7.29 0.53
CA LEU A 15 -9.26 -6.13 1.16
C LEU A 15 -10.78 -6.15 1.02
N VAL A 16 -11.30 -6.44 -0.18
CA VAL A 16 -12.76 -6.54 -0.39
C VAL A 16 -13.38 -7.63 0.49
N HIS A 17 -12.65 -8.72 0.75
CA HIS A 17 -13.10 -9.77 1.66
C HIS A 17 -13.19 -9.26 3.11
N VAL A 18 -12.14 -8.62 3.62
CA VAL A 18 -12.12 -8.05 4.99
C VAL A 18 -13.21 -6.98 5.15
N PHE A 19 -13.37 -6.09 4.16
CA PHE A 19 -14.44 -5.08 4.15
C PHE A 19 -15.84 -5.68 4.32
N ARG A 20 -16.10 -6.87 3.76
CA ARG A 20 -17.40 -7.55 3.89
C ARG A 20 -17.59 -8.18 5.26
N GLN A 21 -16.52 -8.61 5.92
CA GLN A 21 -16.58 -9.25 7.23
C GLN A 21 -16.86 -8.24 8.36
N ASP A 22 -16.36 -7.01 8.23
CA ASP A 22 -16.48 -6.00 9.29
C ASP A 22 -17.85 -5.31 9.38
N TYR A 23 -18.88 -5.75 8.60
CA TYR A 23 -20.25 -5.17 8.59
C TYR A 23 -20.30 -3.63 8.54
N VAL A 24 -19.26 -3.01 7.98
CA VAL A 24 -19.18 -1.58 7.86
C VAL A 24 -20.24 -1.14 6.85
N LYS A 25 -21.31 -0.49 7.33
CA LYS A 25 -22.30 0.20 6.48
C LYS A 25 -21.57 1.27 5.66
N LEU A 26 -20.98 0.94 4.52
CA LEU A 26 -20.37 2.00 3.72
C LEU A 26 -20.55 1.84 2.21
N LYS A 27 -21.19 2.88 1.66
CA LYS A 27 -20.75 3.56 0.44
C LYS A 27 -19.40 4.24 0.74
N SER A 28 -18.32 3.48 0.93
CA SER A 28 -16.99 4.03 1.19
C SER A 28 -16.32 4.42 -0.11
N THR A 29 -15.77 5.62 -0.14
CA THR A 29 -14.88 6.09 -1.20
C THR A 29 -13.68 5.14 -1.38
N GLN A 30 -13.26 4.42 -0.33
CA GLN A 30 -12.21 3.39 -0.39
C GLN A 30 -12.63 2.17 -1.24
N LEU A 31 -13.84 1.63 -1.06
CA LEU A 31 -14.32 0.51 -1.90
C LEU A 31 -14.45 0.94 -3.37
N GLN A 32 -14.85 2.19 -3.61
CA GLN A 32 -14.86 2.76 -4.96
C GLN A 32 -13.45 2.88 -5.53
N GLY A 33 -12.47 3.34 -4.73
CA GLY A 33 -11.05 3.40 -5.12
C GLY A 33 -10.50 2.03 -5.52
N LEU A 34 -10.74 1.00 -4.70
CA LEU A 34 -10.35 -0.38 -4.99
C LEU A 34 -11.04 -0.93 -6.26
N ALA A 35 -12.34 -0.65 -6.43
CA ALA A 35 -13.08 -1.08 -7.61
C ALA A 35 -12.57 -0.41 -8.89
N SER A 36 -12.28 0.90 -8.85
CA SER A 36 -11.70 1.65 -9.97
C SER A 36 -10.31 1.12 -10.31
N LEU A 37 -9.45 0.90 -9.32
CA LEU A 37 -8.12 0.32 -9.53
C LEU A 37 -8.23 -1.07 -10.16
N ARG A 38 -9.15 -1.91 -9.68
CA ARG A 38 -9.36 -3.25 -10.24
C ARG A 38 -9.68 -3.20 -11.74
N VAL A 39 -10.58 -2.31 -12.15
CA VAL A 39 -10.91 -2.11 -13.58
C VAL A 39 -9.69 -1.66 -14.36
N HIS A 40 -8.93 -0.70 -13.82
CA HIS A 40 -7.71 -0.20 -14.46
C HIS A 40 -6.66 -1.30 -14.65
N VAL A 41 -6.40 -2.13 -13.63
CA VAL A 41 -5.47 -3.27 -13.68
C VAL A 41 -5.94 -4.34 -14.67
N TYR A 42 -7.26 -4.51 -14.88
CA TYR A 42 -7.76 -5.43 -15.90
C TYR A 42 -7.45 -4.96 -17.34
N GLN A 43 -7.26 -3.66 -17.55
CA GLN A 43 -6.98 -3.06 -18.85
C GLN A 43 -5.51 -3.09 -19.23
N TRP A 44 -4.61 -3.41 -18.29
CA TRP A 44 -3.18 -3.49 -18.56
C TRP A 44 -2.85 -4.52 -19.63
N THR A 45 -2.09 -4.07 -20.60
CA THR A 45 -1.58 -4.83 -21.75
C THR A 45 -0.09 -5.14 -21.60
N ASP A 46 0.68 -4.23 -21.00
CA ASP A 46 2.10 -4.41 -20.77
C ASP A 46 2.58 -3.77 -19.46
N LEU A 47 3.90 -3.77 -19.23
CA LEU A 47 4.50 -3.22 -18.01
C LEU A 47 4.44 -1.69 -17.94
N ALA A 48 4.36 -0.98 -19.07
CA ALA A 48 4.30 0.48 -19.10
C ALA A 48 2.96 1.02 -18.60
N ASP A 49 1.91 0.19 -18.56
CA ASP A 49 0.63 0.52 -17.96
C ASP A 49 0.69 0.59 -16.41
N PHE A 50 1.77 0.08 -15.80
CA PHE A 50 1.98 0.19 -14.36
C PHE A 50 2.35 1.62 -13.96
N GLU A 51 1.47 2.26 -13.19
CA GLU A 51 1.73 3.55 -12.55
C GLU A 51 1.67 3.39 -11.02
N SER A 52 2.82 3.53 -10.37
CA SER A 52 3.04 3.21 -8.96
C SER A 52 2.09 3.93 -7.99
N GLN A 53 1.85 5.23 -8.18
CA GLN A 53 1.03 6.02 -7.27
C GLN A 53 -0.45 5.66 -7.42
N THR A 54 -0.92 5.47 -8.65
CA THR A 54 -2.28 5.01 -8.96
C THR A 54 -2.55 3.65 -8.35
N VAL A 55 -1.58 2.73 -8.40
CA VAL A 55 -1.72 1.39 -7.81
C VAL A 55 -1.77 1.45 -6.29
N LEU A 56 -0.87 2.19 -5.63
CA LEU A 56 -0.79 2.17 -4.17
C LEU A 56 -1.85 3.03 -3.49
N ARG A 57 -2.30 4.12 -4.13
CA ARG A 57 -3.18 5.11 -3.50
C ARG A 57 -4.42 4.53 -2.80
N PRO A 58 -5.21 3.61 -3.39
CA PRO A 58 -6.38 3.06 -2.70
C PRO A 58 -6.04 2.30 -1.41
N PHE A 59 -4.86 1.71 -1.32
CA PHE A 59 -4.37 1.03 -0.11
C PHE A 59 -3.92 2.04 0.93
N LEU A 60 -3.19 3.08 0.51
CA LEU A 60 -2.74 4.15 1.40
C LEU A 60 -3.89 4.99 1.95
N ASP A 61 -4.96 5.19 1.17
CA ASP A 61 -6.19 5.87 1.61
C ASP A 61 -6.93 5.07 2.70
N ILE A 62 -6.74 3.75 2.78
CA ILE A 62 -7.23 2.92 3.88
C ILE A 62 -6.33 3.13 5.11
N VAL A 63 -5.01 3.05 4.94
CA VAL A 63 -4.03 3.21 6.04
C VAL A 63 -4.15 4.57 6.75
N ARG A 64 -4.48 5.64 6.01
CA ARG A 64 -4.65 6.99 6.56
C ARG A 64 -6.02 7.22 7.23
N ASN A 65 -6.99 6.32 7.04
CA ASN A 65 -8.35 6.57 7.49
C ASN A 65 -8.55 6.13 8.94
N GLU A 66 -8.71 7.08 9.85
CA GLU A 66 -8.96 6.82 11.27
C GLU A 66 -10.23 5.98 11.57
N ASN A 67 -11.13 5.83 10.61
CA ASN A 67 -12.34 5.02 10.75
C ASN A 67 -12.19 3.58 10.22
N THR A 68 -10.99 3.16 9.79
CA THR A 68 -10.74 1.77 9.40
C THR A 68 -10.38 0.94 10.63
N THR A 69 -10.90 -0.27 10.68
CA THR A 69 -10.63 -1.22 11.77
C THR A 69 -9.16 -1.69 11.73
N GLY A 70 -8.65 -2.19 12.85
CA GLY A 70 -7.31 -2.80 12.92
C GLY A 70 -7.08 -3.87 11.85
N PRO A 71 -7.97 -4.87 11.69
CA PRO A 71 -7.83 -5.91 10.66
C PRO A 71 -7.76 -5.35 9.23
N LEU A 72 -8.62 -4.38 8.89
CA LEU A 72 -8.63 -3.78 7.57
C LEU A 72 -7.36 -2.96 7.29
N THR A 73 -6.92 -2.17 8.28
CA THR A 73 -5.69 -1.38 8.21
C THR A 73 -4.46 -2.28 8.04
N ARG A 74 -4.39 -3.36 8.83
CA ARG A 74 -3.32 -4.37 8.74
C ARG A 74 -3.29 -5.01 7.35
N THR A 75 -4.43 -5.46 6.83
CA THR A 75 -4.49 -6.06 5.50
C THR A 75 -4.07 -5.06 4.41
N ALA A 76 -4.41 -3.77 4.54
CA ALA A 76 -3.94 -2.75 3.59
C ALA A 76 -2.41 -2.59 3.62
N MET A 77 -1.78 -2.60 4.79
CA MET A 77 -0.31 -2.55 4.92
C MET A 77 0.37 -3.81 4.37
N GLU A 78 -0.22 -5.00 4.62
CA GLU A 78 0.25 -6.26 4.03
C GLU A 78 0.20 -6.21 2.52
N SER A 79 -0.90 -5.71 1.95
CA SER A 79 -1.05 -5.50 0.52
C SER A 79 0.00 -4.57 -0.06
N VAL A 80 0.31 -3.45 0.61
CA VAL A 80 1.41 -2.57 0.20
C VAL A 80 2.72 -3.36 0.13
N CYS A 81 3.07 -4.12 1.18
CA CYS A 81 4.28 -4.93 1.18
C CYS A 81 4.32 -5.93 0.01
N THR A 82 3.23 -6.66 -0.22
CA THR A 82 3.13 -7.64 -1.32
C THR A 82 3.29 -6.96 -2.68
N ILE A 83 2.71 -5.78 -2.89
CA ILE A 83 2.82 -5.03 -4.15
C ILE A 83 4.27 -4.56 -4.35
N LEU A 84 4.95 -4.06 -3.31
CA LEU A 84 6.37 -3.69 -3.38
C LEU A 84 7.24 -4.90 -3.77
N GLN A 85 6.98 -6.06 -3.18
CA GLN A 85 7.70 -7.31 -3.50
C GLN A 85 7.41 -7.79 -4.93
N ALA A 86 6.16 -7.70 -5.37
CA ALA A 86 5.75 -8.05 -6.73
C ALA A 86 6.40 -7.12 -7.77
N TYR A 87 6.56 -5.83 -7.45
CA TYR A 87 7.30 -4.87 -8.27
C TYR A 87 8.78 -5.25 -8.39
N GLU A 88 9.46 -5.47 -7.26
CA GLU A 88 10.89 -5.82 -7.22
C GLU A 88 11.20 -7.11 -7.99
N SER A 89 10.31 -8.10 -7.92
CA SER A 89 10.45 -9.36 -8.66
C SER A 89 10.06 -9.27 -10.14
N SER A 90 9.21 -8.30 -10.53
CA SER A 90 8.70 -8.16 -11.89
C SER A 90 9.47 -7.16 -12.75
N THR A 91 10.35 -6.35 -12.16
CA THR A 91 11.04 -5.24 -12.84
C THR A 91 12.56 -5.40 -12.82
N THR A 92 13.20 -4.89 -13.87
CA THR A 92 14.65 -4.81 -13.98
C THR A 92 15.06 -3.34 -13.86
N PRO A 93 16.31 -3.03 -13.50
CA PRO A 93 16.74 -1.63 -13.38
C PRO A 93 16.69 -0.85 -14.71
N THR A 94 16.45 -1.54 -15.84
CA THR A 94 16.27 -0.94 -17.17
C THR A 94 14.80 -0.81 -17.59
N SER A 95 13.83 -1.21 -16.74
CA SER A 95 12.40 -1.17 -17.08
C SER A 95 11.85 0.25 -17.24
N GLY A 96 12.54 1.29 -16.76
CA GLY A 96 12.09 2.68 -16.83
C GLY A 96 10.91 3.02 -15.90
N LEU A 97 10.37 2.02 -15.21
CA LEU A 97 9.40 2.18 -14.12
C LEU A 97 10.13 2.71 -12.88
N SER A 98 9.46 3.56 -12.11
CA SER A 98 10.01 4.15 -10.91
C SER A 98 9.00 4.07 -9.77
N MET A 99 9.48 3.67 -8.60
CA MET A 99 8.70 3.67 -7.36
C MET A 99 9.00 4.89 -6.46
N GLN A 100 9.84 5.84 -6.88
CA GLN A 100 10.39 6.86 -5.98
C GLN A 100 9.33 7.70 -5.24
N TYR A 101 8.32 8.23 -5.95
CA TYR A 101 7.28 9.05 -5.36
C TYR A 101 6.29 8.20 -4.56
N ALA A 102 5.95 7.03 -5.09
CA ALA A 102 5.14 6.02 -4.41
C ALA A 102 5.73 5.60 -3.06
N LEU A 103 7.05 5.40 -2.95
CA LEU A 103 7.72 5.06 -1.70
C LEU A 103 7.63 6.21 -0.69
N SER A 104 7.73 7.47 -1.14
CA SER A 104 7.49 8.62 -0.27
C SER A 104 6.04 8.66 0.22
N ASP A 105 5.07 8.38 -0.66
CA ASP A 105 3.65 8.32 -0.29
C ASP A 105 3.36 7.20 0.71
N VAL A 106 4.07 6.07 0.60
CA VAL A 106 4.00 4.94 1.54
C VAL A 106 4.52 5.37 2.91
N VAL A 107 5.71 5.98 2.98
CA VAL A 107 6.29 6.46 4.25
C VAL A 107 5.36 7.47 4.90
N ASP A 108 4.86 8.45 4.13
CA ASP A 108 3.91 9.44 4.63
C ASP A 108 2.63 8.78 5.17
N ALA A 109 2.02 7.85 4.43
CA ALA A 109 0.82 7.15 4.89
C ALA A 109 1.04 6.38 6.18
N VAL A 110 2.19 5.70 6.30
CA VAL A 110 2.54 4.88 7.46
C VAL A 110 2.85 5.73 8.69
N THR A 111 3.54 6.87 8.52
CA THR A 111 3.79 7.83 9.61
C THR A 111 2.52 8.53 10.09
N GLN A 112 1.56 8.73 9.19
CA GLN A 112 0.24 9.28 9.50
C GLN A 112 -0.82 8.20 9.77
N CYS A 113 -0.42 6.94 9.96
CA CYS A 113 -1.35 5.84 10.13
C CYS A 113 -2.29 6.11 11.31
N ARG A 114 -3.59 6.03 11.04
CA ARG A 114 -4.65 6.14 12.03
C ARG A 114 -5.63 5.01 11.81
N PHE A 115 -6.07 4.37 12.88
CA PHE A 115 -7.08 3.33 12.80
C PHE A 115 -7.97 3.40 14.03
N GLN A 116 -9.17 2.84 13.89
CA GLN A 116 -10.09 2.71 14.99
C GLN A 116 -9.58 1.62 15.92
N GLU A 117 -9.25 1.97 17.16
CA GLU A 117 -8.96 1.00 18.23
C GLU A 117 -10.17 0.09 18.41
N THR A 118 -10.03 -1.17 18.02
CA THR A 118 -11.09 -2.17 18.11
C THR A 118 -10.77 -3.23 19.14
N ASP A 119 -9.56 -3.78 19.10
CA ASP A 119 -9.09 -4.76 20.07
C ASP A 119 -7.55 -4.71 20.20
N PRO A 120 -6.99 -4.91 21.40
CA PRO A 120 -5.56 -4.74 21.64
C PRO A 120 -4.66 -5.68 20.83
N GLU A 121 -5.16 -6.84 20.38
CA GLU A 121 -4.38 -7.79 19.61
C GLU A 121 -4.18 -7.27 18.18
N SER A 122 -5.28 -6.92 17.51
CA SER A 122 -5.26 -6.31 16.17
C SER A 122 -4.41 -5.04 16.14
N ASP A 123 -4.52 -4.20 17.17
CA ASP A 123 -3.84 -2.91 17.26
C ASP A 123 -2.31 -3.11 17.35
N GLN A 124 -1.85 -4.12 18.09
CA GLN A 124 -0.42 -4.49 18.15
C GLN A 124 0.12 -4.95 16.79
N TYR A 125 -0.66 -5.71 16.02
CA TYR A 125 -0.24 -6.14 14.69
C TYR A 125 -0.14 -4.98 13.69
N VAL A 126 -0.97 -3.95 13.81
CA VAL A 126 -0.87 -2.75 12.98
C VAL A 126 0.46 -2.02 13.27
N LEU A 127 0.82 -1.85 14.54
CA LEU A 127 2.09 -1.23 14.93
C LEU A 127 3.31 -2.02 14.41
N LEU A 128 3.25 -3.36 14.45
CA LEU A 128 4.30 -4.19 13.86
C LEU A 128 4.38 -4.00 12.33
N MET A 129 3.25 -3.80 11.66
CA MET A 129 3.22 -3.56 10.22
C MET A 129 3.79 -2.20 9.82
N VAL A 130 3.63 -1.16 10.63
CA VAL A 130 4.32 0.13 10.42
C VAL A 130 5.83 -0.10 10.28
N VAL A 131 6.43 -0.82 11.24
CA VAL A 131 7.86 -1.12 11.22
C VAL A 131 8.24 -1.96 9.99
N ARG A 132 7.44 -2.98 9.66
CA ARG A 132 7.70 -3.86 8.53
C ARG A 132 7.64 -3.14 7.18
N VAL A 133 6.68 -2.23 7.00
CA VAL A 133 6.59 -1.43 5.77
C VAL A 133 7.80 -0.52 5.63
N LEU A 134 8.22 0.15 6.72
CA LEU A 134 9.41 1.01 6.69
C LEU A 134 10.69 0.22 6.35
N ASP A 135 10.87 -0.96 6.93
CA ASP A 135 11.99 -1.86 6.60
C ASP A 135 11.97 -2.26 5.11
N MET A 136 10.80 -2.62 4.58
CA MET A 136 10.63 -2.96 3.16
C MET A 136 10.96 -1.78 2.24
N VAL A 137 10.53 -0.56 2.60
CA VAL A 137 10.85 0.66 1.84
C VAL A 137 12.36 0.89 1.81
N MET A 138 13.05 0.72 2.94
CA MET A 138 14.51 0.88 3.00
C MET A 138 15.28 -0.13 2.15
N GLN A 139 14.70 -1.32 1.93
CA GLN A 139 15.30 -2.38 1.10
C GLN A 139 14.96 -2.24 -0.39
N CYS A 140 13.98 -1.41 -0.75
CA CYS A 140 13.53 -1.23 -2.12
C CYS A 140 14.59 -0.51 -2.98
N ARG A 141 14.86 -0.99 -4.20
CA ARG A 141 16.01 -0.54 -4.99
C ARG A 141 15.91 0.93 -5.39
N ASP A 142 14.69 1.40 -5.63
CA ASP A 142 14.39 2.79 -6.02
C ASP A 142 14.43 3.78 -4.84
N ALA A 143 14.47 3.30 -3.60
CA ALA A 143 14.51 4.15 -2.40
C ALA A 143 15.75 5.07 -2.38
N THR A 144 16.86 4.62 -2.96
CA THR A 144 18.16 5.29 -2.93
C THR A 144 18.29 6.53 -3.83
N ARG A 145 17.32 6.81 -4.72
CA ARG A 145 17.41 7.93 -5.67
C ARG A 145 16.74 9.24 -5.23
N GLN A 146 15.85 9.22 -4.23
CA GLN A 146 15.16 10.44 -3.74
C GLN A 146 14.95 10.52 -2.23
N LEU A 147 15.28 9.50 -1.41
CA LEU A 147 15.32 9.66 0.06
C LEU A 147 16.56 10.48 0.48
N HIS A 148 16.75 11.65 -0.12
CA HIS A 148 17.85 12.55 0.16
C HIS A 148 17.48 13.37 1.40
N ALA A 149 17.91 12.90 2.58
CA ALA A 149 17.97 13.56 3.89
C ALA A 149 16.71 14.25 4.47
N GLY A 150 15.94 15.03 3.70
CA GLY A 150 14.80 15.82 4.19
C GLY A 150 13.62 15.00 4.69
N THR A 151 13.23 13.94 3.98
CA THR A 151 12.11 13.08 4.38
C THR A 151 12.49 12.19 5.56
N MET A 152 13.73 11.69 5.62
CA MET A 152 14.22 10.90 6.76
C MET A 152 14.31 11.73 8.05
N TRP A 153 14.67 13.01 7.96
CA TRP A 153 14.78 13.87 9.15
C TRP A 153 13.43 14.15 9.81
N HIS A 154 12.38 14.34 9.00
CA HIS A 154 11.01 14.55 9.50
C HIS A 154 10.43 13.33 10.23
N VAL A 155 10.85 12.11 9.86
CA VAL A 155 10.43 10.85 10.51
C VAL A 155 11.11 10.65 11.86
N VAL A 156 12.31 11.21 12.08
CA VAL A 156 13.03 11.13 13.36
C VAL A 156 12.62 12.24 14.34
N GLU A 157 12.14 13.38 13.82
CA GLU A 157 11.76 14.55 14.63
C GLU A 157 10.27 14.59 15.06
N SER A 158 9.43 13.65 14.64
CA SER A 158 8.01 13.56 15.04
C SER A 158 7.81 12.53 16.16
#